data_AF-A0A2N1Z4C8-F1
#
_entry.id   AF-A0A2N1Z4C8-F1
#
_cell.length_a   1.000
_cell.length_b   1.000
_cell.length_c   1.000
_cell.angle_alpha   90.00
_cell.angle_beta   90.00
_cell.angle_gamma   90.00
#
_symmetry.space_group_name_H-M   'P 1'
#
loop_
_entity.id
_entity.type
_entity.pdbx_description
1 polymer ?
#
loop_
_entity_poly.entity_id
_entity_poly.type
_entity_poly.pdbx_seq_one_letter_code
_entity_poly.pdbx_strand_id
1 'polypeptide(L)'
;MAKRVFFSFHYQDVIDFRANVVRNHWLTKPDREAAGYFDASVWESARKQGEVALKRLINGALENTSNSCILVGSETYARPWVRYEIMKSFRRGNHLFAVHVNSVKGKDERTKSLGPNPFEYVGVTYSADGKTGTLWEKKEGAWVKYERIDGSANFSVQVGPEYRGKGYNLSQFYRIYDWVANDGYNNFSGWLK
;
A
#
# COMPACT_ATOMS: atom_id res chain seq x y z
N MET A 1 1.91 -12.89 19.68
CA MET A 1 2.77 -12.66 18.50
C MET A 1 2.59 -11.20 18.10
N ALA A 2 3.67 -10.45 17.89
CA ALA A 2 3.58 -9.03 17.55
C ALA A 2 2.80 -8.84 16.23
N LYS A 3 1.87 -7.89 16.19
CA LYS A 3 1.21 -7.51 14.93
C LYS A 3 2.25 -6.76 14.10
N ARG A 4 2.68 -7.31 12.96
CA ARG A 4 3.64 -6.66 12.07
C ARG A 4 2.95 -6.03 10.87
N VAL A 5 3.16 -4.73 10.70
CA VAL A 5 2.50 -3.92 9.67
C VAL A 5 3.52 -3.46 8.65
N PHE A 6 3.27 -3.74 7.38
CA PHE A 6 4.00 -3.14 6.28
C PHE A 6 3.46 -1.73 6.02
N PHE A 7 4.30 -0.71 6.11
CA PHE A 7 3.94 0.65 5.74
C PHE A 7 4.47 0.99 4.36
N SER A 8 3.58 1.47 3.49
CA SER A 8 3.90 1.99 2.16
C SER A 8 3.60 3.48 2.12
N PHE A 9 4.48 4.29 1.54
CA PHE A 9 4.33 5.74 1.53
C PHE A 9 5.18 6.39 0.43
N HIS A 10 4.88 7.66 0.12
CA HIS A 10 5.79 8.49 -0.65
C HIS A 10 6.82 9.14 0.27
N TYR A 11 8.11 9.07 -0.09
CA TYR A 11 9.20 9.57 0.76
C TYR A 11 9.07 11.05 1.14
N GLN A 12 8.46 11.88 0.28
CA GLN A 12 8.18 13.28 0.60
C GLN A 12 7.27 13.43 1.84
N ASP A 13 6.33 12.51 2.07
CA ASP A 13 5.43 12.57 3.23
C ASP A 13 6.16 12.25 4.55
N VAL A 14 7.31 11.56 4.48
CA VAL A 14 8.23 11.38 5.61
C VAL A 14 9.03 12.66 5.85
N ILE A 15 9.57 13.27 4.78
CA ILE A 15 10.30 14.55 4.84
C ILE A 15 9.41 15.66 5.44
N ASP A 16 8.12 15.66 5.12
CA ASP A 16 7.15 16.63 5.62
C ASP A 16 6.66 16.31 7.05
N PHE A 17 7.19 15.25 7.67
CA PHE A 17 6.84 14.71 9.00
C PHE A 17 5.43 14.14 9.17
N ARG A 18 4.63 14.07 8.11
CA ARG A 18 3.24 13.61 8.15
C ARG A 18 3.14 12.10 8.35
N ALA A 19 3.88 11.33 7.54
CA ALA A 19 3.92 9.88 7.65
C ALA A 19 4.53 9.40 8.97
N ASN A 20 5.48 10.17 9.53
CA ASN A 20 6.14 9.84 10.79
C ASN A 20 5.20 9.86 12.00
N VAL A 21 4.13 10.66 11.98
CA VAL A 21 3.15 10.68 13.08
C VAL A 21 2.48 9.31 13.24
N VAL A 22 1.95 8.76 12.15
CA VAL A 22 1.30 7.43 12.15
C VAL A 22 2.30 6.34 12.51
N ARG A 23 3.51 6.41 11.93
CA ARG A 23 4.56 5.40 12.13
C ARG A 23 5.06 5.37 13.58
N ASN A 24 5.42 6.53 14.12
CA ASN A 24 5.94 6.62 15.49
C ASN A 24 4.85 6.23 16.50
N HIS A 25 3.59 6.57 16.22
CA HIS A 25 2.46 6.09 17.02
C HIS A 25 2.35 4.56 17.04
N TRP A 26 2.63 3.88 15.92
CA TRP A 26 2.66 2.42 15.88
C TRP A 26 3.85 1.83 16.64
N LEU A 27 5.05 2.33 16.39
CA LEU A 27 6.31 1.80 16.94
C LEU A 27 6.48 2.03 18.44
N THR A 28 5.81 3.02 19.03
CA THR A 28 5.94 3.35 20.45
C THR A 28 5.05 2.52 21.37
N LYS A 29 4.19 1.65 20.84
CA LYS A 29 3.32 0.78 21.63
C LYS A 29 3.96 -0.60 21.84
N PRO A 30 3.70 -1.25 22.98
CA PRO A 30 4.29 -2.56 23.28
C PRO A 30 3.86 -3.61 22.26
N ASP A 31 4.76 -4.56 21.98
CA ASP A 31 4.53 -5.71 21.10
C ASP A 31 4.11 -5.36 19.66
N ARG A 32 4.57 -4.22 19.13
CA ARG A 32 4.31 -3.77 17.76
C ARG A 32 5.59 -3.68 16.95
N GLU A 33 5.53 -4.22 15.73
CA GLU A 33 6.63 -4.16 14.76
C GLU A 33 6.17 -3.51 13.46
N ALA A 34 7.06 -2.78 12.79
CA ALA A 34 6.83 -2.20 11.47
C ALA A 34 7.79 -2.80 10.43
N ALA A 35 7.34 -2.87 9.18
CA ALA A 35 8.13 -3.19 8.01
C ALA A 35 7.83 -2.19 6.88
N GLY A 36 8.59 -2.24 5.78
CA GLY A 36 8.41 -1.34 4.63
C GLY A 36 9.06 0.03 4.79
N TYR A 37 9.63 0.33 5.95
CA TYR A 37 10.51 1.48 6.14
C TYR A 37 11.96 1.06 5.90
N PHE A 38 12.52 1.52 4.80
CA PHE A 38 13.95 1.41 4.51
C PHE A 38 14.57 2.77 4.79
N ASP A 39 15.72 2.79 5.47
CA ASP A 39 16.50 4.02 5.51
C ASP A 39 16.92 4.43 4.09
N ALA A 40 17.25 5.72 3.93
CA ALA A 40 17.57 6.27 2.63
C ALA A 40 18.74 5.55 1.95
N SER A 41 19.73 5.06 2.71
CA SER A 41 20.92 4.44 2.12
C SER A 41 20.64 3.03 1.63
N VAL A 42 19.83 2.23 2.35
CA VAL A 42 19.37 0.91 1.93
C VAL A 42 18.50 1.03 0.67
N TRP A 43 17.55 1.98 0.65
CA TRP A 43 16.71 2.21 -0.51
C TRP A 43 17.52 2.65 -1.73
N GLU A 44 18.40 3.64 -1.57
CA GLU A 44 19.25 4.12 -2.66
C GLU A 44 20.24 3.06 -3.15
N SER A 45 20.80 2.25 -2.24
CA SER A 45 21.65 1.11 -2.60
C SER A 45 20.89 0.09 -3.44
N ALA A 46 19.70 -0.34 -3.01
CA ALA A 46 18.86 -1.25 -3.77
C ALA A 46 18.44 -0.64 -5.12
N ARG A 47 18.14 0.65 -5.17
CA ARG A 47 17.82 1.37 -6.41
C ARG A 47 19.00 1.36 -7.39
N LYS A 48 20.23 1.57 -6.91
CA LYS A 48 21.46 1.50 -7.72
C LYS A 48 21.72 0.09 -8.26
N GLN A 49 21.33 -0.94 -7.52
CA GLN A 49 21.43 -2.35 -7.94
C GLN A 49 20.33 -2.76 -8.94
N GLY A 50 19.35 -1.88 -9.21
CA GLY A 50 18.33 -2.06 -10.24
C GLY A 50 16.99 -2.58 -9.72
N GLU A 51 16.01 -2.68 -10.64
CA GLU A 51 14.61 -2.97 -10.30
C GLU A 51 14.44 -4.31 -9.58
N VAL A 52 15.23 -5.32 -9.94
CA VAL A 52 15.17 -6.66 -9.32
C VAL A 52 15.58 -6.61 -7.85
N ALA A 53 16.64 -5.86 -7.51
CA ALA A 53 17.09 -5.71 -6.13
C ALA A 53 16.03 -5.01 -5.27
N LEU A 54 15.39 -3.98 -5.83
CA LEU A 54 14.32 -3.25 -5.14
C LEU A 54 13.07 -4.11 -4.93
N LYS A 55 12.67 -4.92 -5.92
CA LYS A 55 11.61 -5.93 -5.75
C LYS A 55 11.93 -6.94 -4.66
N ARG A 56 13.17 -7.46 -4.62
CA ARG A 56 13.62 -8.39 -3.57
C ARG A 56 13.55 -7.75 -2.18
N LEU A 57 14.01 -6.50 -2.05
CA LEU A 57 13.96 -5.73 -0.82
C LEU A 57 12.51 -5.59 -0.30
N ILE A 58 11.59 -5.18 -1.17
CA ILE A 58 10.17 -5.03 -0.84
C ILE A 58 9.54 -6.39 -0.48
N ASN A 59 9.81 -7.43 -1.27
CA ASN A 59 9.26 -8.76 -1.04
C ASN A 59 9.69 -9.32 0.31
N GLY A 60 10.98 -9.21 0.67
CA GLY A 60 11.49 -9.66 1.96
C GLY A 60 10.88 -8.89 3.14
N ALA A 61 10.63 -7.59 2.98
CA ALA A 61 9.95 -6.81 4.00
C ALA A 61 8.47 -7.18 4.16
N LEU A 62 7.82 -7.70 3.12
CA LEU A 62 6.44 -8.17 3.16
C LEU A 62 6.31 -9.55 3.83
N GLU A 63 7.27 -10.46 3.66
CA GLU A 63 7.17 -11.89 4.02
C GLU A 63 6.62 -12.19 5.42
N ASN A 64 6.91 -11.35 6.42
CA ASN A 64 6.48 -11.53 7.81
C ASN A 64 5.39 -10.53 8.25
N THR A 65 4.61 -10.02 7.31
CA THR A 65 3.52 -9.07 7.57
C THR A 65 2.18 -9.65 7.18
N SER A 66 1.16 -9.40 8.00
CA SER A 66 -0.24 -9.74 7.72
C SER A 66 -1.10 -8.54 7.32
N ASN A 67 -0.62 -7.33 7.62
CA ASN A 67 -1.30 -6.08 7.38
C ASN A 67 -0.40 -5.14 6.55
N SER A 68 -0.98 -4.45 5.58
CA SER A 68 -0.31 -3.43 4.78
C SER A 68 -1.09 -2.11 4.86
N CYS A 69 -0.44 -1.08 5.40
CA CYS A 69 -1.00 0.26 5.57
C CYS A 69 -0.37 1.23 4.56
N ILE A 70 -1.17 1.80 3.68
CA ILE A 70 -0.72 2.81 2.72
C ILE A 70 -0.93 4.20 3.33
N LEU A 71 0.14 4.96 3.56
CA LEU A 71 0.06 6.34 4.05
C LEU A 71 -0.08 7.28 2.84
N VAL A 72 -1.25 7.90 2.72
CA VAL A 72 -1.69 8.61 1.53
C VAL A 72 -1.49 10.11 1.70
N GLY A 73 -0.40 10.62 1.12
CA GLY A 73 -0.20 12.04 0.83
C GLY A 73 -0.66 12.40 -0.58
N SER A 74 -0.27 13.60 -1.04
CA SER A 74 -0.76 14.16 -2.31
C SER A 74 -0.37 13.34 -3.54
N GLU A 75 0.81 12.72 -3.50
CA GLU A 75 1.45 12.09 -4.67
C GLU A 75 1.60 10.57 -4.55
N THR A 76 1.10 9.97 -3.47
CA THR A 76 1.24 8.55 -3.15
C THR A 76 0.69 7.64 -4.26
N TYR A 77 -0.47 7.97 -4.82
CA TYR A 77 -1.14 7.20 -5.88
C TYR A 77 -0.32 7.06 -7.18
N ALA A 78 0.57 8.02 -7.44
CA ALA A 78 1.39 8.09 -8.64
C ALA A 78 2.72 7.34 -8.49
N ARG A 79 3.10 6.92 -7.27
CA ARG A 79 4.43 6.32 -7.04
C ARG A 79 4.47 4.86 -7.52
N PRO A 80 5.39 4.48 -8.44
CA PRO A 80 5.44 3.12 -8.99
C PRO A 80 5.66 2.04 -7.92
N TRP A 81 6.49 2.33 -6.91
CA TRP A 81 6.81 1.39 -5.84
C TRP A 81 5.67 1.22 -4.84
N VAL A 82 4.91 2.29 -4.56
CA VAL A 82 3.66 2.17 -3.80
C VAL A 82 2.66 1.27 -4.52
N ARG A 83 2.50 1.42 -5.84
CA ARG A 83 1.65 0.51 -6.63
C ARG A 83 2.15 -0.93 -6.57
N TYR A 84 3.46 -1.15 -6.63
CA TYR A 84 4.06 -2.48 -6.48
C TYR A 84 3.75 -3.09 -5.10
N GLU A 85 3.94 -2.32 -4.03
CA GLU A 85 3.70 -2.74 -2.65
C GLU A 85 2.22 -3.08 -2.42
N ILE A 86 1.29 -2.29 -2.95
CA ILE A 86 -0.15 -2.57 -2.91
C ILE A 86 -0.46 -3.88 -3.64
N MET A 87 0.00 -4.02 -4.90
CA MET A 87 -0.32 -5.18 -5.73
C MET A 87 0.32 -6.47 -5.18
N LYS A 88 1.53 -6.39 -4.62
CA LYS A 88 2.19 -7.54 -3.99
C LYS A 88 1.50 -7.91 -2.68
N SER A 89 1.10 -6.92 -1.87
CA SER A 89 0.31 -7.15 -0.65
C SER A 89 -1.03 -7.82 -0.96
N PHE A 90 -1.73 -7.34 -2.00
CA PHE A 90 -2.96 -7.94 -2.50
C PHE A 90 -2.76 -9.40 -2.90
N ARG A 91 -1.73 -9.70 -3.71
CA ARG A 91 -1.42 -11.08 -4.13
C ARG A 91 -1.00 -11.99 -2.98
N ARG A 92 -0.40 -11.45 -1.92
CA ARG A 92 -0.03 -12.21 -0.71
C ARG A 92 -1.23 -12.44 0.23
N GLY A 93 -2.36 -11.76 0.01
CA GLY A 93 -3.51 -11.82 0.90
C GLY A 93 -3.35 -11.00 2.19
N ASN A 94 -2.46 -10.01 2.22
CA ASN A 94 -2.39 -9.08 3.34
C ASN A 94 -3.72 -8.32 3.49
N HIS A 95 -4.11 -8.02 4.73
CA HIS A 95 -5.15 -7.04 4.99
C HIS A 95 -4.64 -5.65 4.59
N LEU A 96 -5.19 -5.10 3.51
CA LEU A 96 -4.84 -3.79 2.99
C LEU A 96 -5.81 -2.72 3.51
N PHE A 97 -5.24 -1.58 3.88
CA PHE A 97 -6.00 -0.36 4.14
C PHE A 97 -5.12 0.86 3.89
N ALA A 98 -5.74 2.02 3.77
CA ALA A 98 -5.06 3.28 3.55
C ALA A 98 -5.40 4.29 4.65
N VAL A 99 -4.48 5.21 4.92
CA VAL A 99 -4.65 6.30 5.88
C VAL A 99 -4.14 7.59 5.25
N HIS A 100 -5.01 8.56 5.04
CA HIS A 100 -4.61 9.91 4.66
C HIS A 100 -3.81 10.56 5.78
N VAL A 101 -2.69 11.17 5.39
CA VAL A 101 -1.78 11.87 6.31
C VAL A 101 -1.70 13.37 6.04
N ASN A 102 -2.39 13.87 5.01
CA ASN A 102 -2.39 15.29 4.66
C ASN A 102 -3.12 16.17 5.69
N SER A 103 -4.03 15.59 6.48
CA SER A 103 -4.69 16.26 7.61
C SER A 103 -3.78 16.45 8.83
N VAL A 104 -2.69 15.69 8.94
CA VAL A 104 -1.66 15.87 9.98
C VAL A 104 -0.87 17.15 9.66
N LYS A 105 -0.70 18.08 10.61
CA LYS A 105 0.15 19.25 10.41
C LYS A 105 1.59 18.82 10.07
N GLY A 106 2.13 19.35 8.97
CA GLY A 106 3.52 19.07 8.58
C GLY A 106 4.52 19.91 9.36
N LYS A 107 5.80 19.84 8.96
CA LYS A 107 6.88 20.70 9.49
C LYS A 107 6.62 22.22 9.36
N ASP A 108 5.72 22.59 8.45
CA ASP A 108 5.26 23.96 8.17
C ASP A 108 4.03 24.36 8.99
N GLU A 109 3.61 23.51 9.92
CA GLU A 109 2.41 23.64 10.77
C GLU A 109 1.08 23.72 10.00
N ARG A 110 1.08 23.40 8.71
CA ARG A 110 -0.09 23.47 7.82
C ARG A 110 -0.61 22.07 7.48
N THR A 111 -1.89 22.00 7.13
CA THR A 111 -2.49 20.81 6.51
C THR A 111 -2.50 20.94 4.99
N LYS A 112 -2.75 19.84 4.29
CA LYS A 112 -2.96 19.79 2.84
C LYS A 112 -4.33 19.18 2.53
N SER A 113 -4.86 19.43 1.34
CA SER A 113 -6.00 18.67 0.83
C SER A 113 -5.65 17.18 0.73
N LEU A 114 -6.66 16.30 0.86
CA LEU A 114 -6.44 14.86 0.72
C LEU A 114 -5.93 14.54 -0.69
N GLY A 115 -4.93 13.65 -0.78
CA GLY A 115 -4.46 13.13 -2.06
C GLY A 115 -5.44 12.12 -2.66
N PRO A 116 -5.28 11.75 -3.95
CA PRO A 116 -6.11 10.72 -4.57
C PRO A 116 -5.97 9.35 -3.88
N ASN A 117 -7.05 8.58 -3.86
CA ASN A 117 -7.04 7.23 -3.29
C ASN A 117 -6.19 6.28 -4.19
N PRO A 118 -5.05 5.76 -3.70
CA PRO A 118 -4.19 4.91 -4.52
C PRO A 118 -4.89 3.61 -4.99
N PHE A 119 -5.88 3.12 -4.26
CA PHE A 119 -6.63 1.93 -4.62
C PHE A 119 -7.54 2.10 -5.85
N GLU A 120 -7.81 3.34 -6.27
CA GLU A 120 -8.55 3.62 -7.51
C GLU A 120 -7.68 3.48 -8.77
N TYR A 121 -6.36 3.44 -8.60
CA TYR A 121 -5.38 3.40 -9.69
C TYR A 121 -4.79 2.01 -9.91
N VAL A 122 -5.27 1.02 -9.17
CA VAL A 122 -4.87 -0.39 -9.25
C VAL A 122 -6.12 -1.26 -9.17
N GLY A 123 -6.10 -2.42 -9.83
CA GLY A 123 -7.27 -3.28 -9.91
C GLY A 123 -6.97 -4.69 -10.37
N VAL A 124 -8.02 -5.50 -10.41
CA VAL A 124 -7.99 -6.91 -10.78
C VAL A 124 -9.22 -7.25 -11.62
N THR A 125 -9.04 -8.11 -12.63
CA THR A 125 -10.15 -8.82 -13.29
C THR A 125 -10.05 -10.31 -13.00
N TYR A 126 -11.19 -10.99 -12.95
CA TYR A 126 -11.23 -12.44 -12.78
C TYR A 126 -11.81 -13.13 -14.01
N SER A 127 -11.22 -14.27 -14.38
CA SER A 127 -11.73 -15.12 -15.45
C SER A 127 -13.14 -15.66 -15.14
N ALA A 128 -13.85 -16.09 -16.18
CA ALA A 128 -15.20 -16.63 -16.05
C ALA A 128 -15.27 -17.91 -15.20
N ASP A 129 -14.21 -18.72 -15.19
CA ASP A 129 -14.09 -19.90 -14.32
C ASP A 129 -13.66 -19.57 -12.89
N GLY A 130 -13.29 -18.31 -12.62
CA GLY A 130 -12.82 -17.84 -11.32
C GLY A 130 -11.43 -18.34 -10.90
N LYS A 131 -10.65 -18.89 -11.84
CA LYS A 131 -9.34 -19.51 -11.57
C LYS A 131 -8.13 -18.61 -11.87
N THR A 132 -8.34 -17.54 -12.63
CA THR A 132 -7.29 -16.60 -13.03
C THR A 132 -7.65 -15.18 -12.62
N GLY A 133 -6.74 -14.51 -11.92
CA GLY A 133 -6.77 -13.06 -11.70
C GLY A 133 -5.78 -12.38 -12.63
N THR A 134 -6.14 -11.24 -13.21
CA THR A 134 -5.24 -10.37 -13.99
C THR A 134 -5.13 -9.02 -13.29
N LEU A 135 -3.92 -8.56 -13.01
CA LEU A 135 -3.65 -7.28 -12.38
C LEU A 135 -3.61 -6.13 -13.39
N TRP A 136 -4.11 -4.97 -12.98
CA TRP A 136 -4.22 -3.78 -13.81
C TRP A 136 -3.78 -2.52 -13.06
N GLU A 137 -3.15 -1.59 -13.76
CA GLU A 137 -2.91 -0.25 -13.23
C GLU A 137 -3.47 0.82 -14.16
N LYS A 138 -3.84 1.97 -13.60
CA LYS A 138 -4.31 3.12 -14.36
C LYS A 138 -3.14 4.05 -14.69
N LYS A 139 -2.84 4.22 -15.98
CA LYS A 139 -1.85 5.17 -16.52
C LYS A 139 -2.56 6.11 -17.47
N GLU A 140 -2.39 7.42 -17.25
CA GLU A 140 -2.97 8.46 -18.13
C GLU A 140 -4.46 8.28 -18.41
N GLY A 141 -5.21 7.81 -17.40
CA GLY A 141 -6.65 7.56 -17.52
C GLY A 141 -7.03 6.17 -18.04
N ALA A 142 -6.11 5.44 -18.69
CA ALA A 142 -6.35 4.11 -19.26
C ALA A 142 -5.89 2.99 -18.32
N TRP A 143 -6.61 1.86 -18.35
CA TRP A 143 -6.20 0.64 -17.66
C TRP A 143 -5.24 -0.18 -18.54
N VAL A 144 -4.08 -0.53 -17.99
CA VAL A 144 -3.08 -1.37 -18.63
C VAL A 144 -2.70 -2.54 -17.72
N LYS A 145 -2.28 -3.66 -18.32
CA LYS A 145 -1.84 -4.84 -17.55
C LYS A 145 -0.66 -4.49 -16.66
N TYR A 146 -0.69 -4.96 -15.42
CA TYR A 146 0.38 -4.75 -14.45
C TYR A 146 1.31 -5.97 -14.38
N GLU A 147 2.40 -5.92 -15.14
CA GLU A 147 3.31 -7.08 -15.34
C GLU A 147 4.54 -7.04 -14.43
N ARG A 148 4.63 -6.07 -13.52
CA ARG A 148 5.81 -5.89 -12.66
C ARG A 148 5.97 -6.94 -11.57
N ILE A 149 4.92 -7.72 -11.27
CA ILE A 149 4.99 -8.83 -10.30
C ILE A 149 5.30 -10.11 -11.04
N ASP A 150 6.46 -10.71 -10.77
CA ASP A 150 6.88 -12.01 -11.29
C ASP A 150 6.82 -12.11 -12.84
N GLY A 151 6.86 -10.99 -13.55
CA GLY A 151 6.80 -10.92 -15.02
C GLY A 151 5.44 -11.24 -15.63
N SER A 152 4.39 -11.38 -14.83
CA SER A 152 3.04 -11.75 -15.30
C SER A 152 1.98 -10.93 -14.58
N ALA A 153 1.07 -10.34 -15.36
CA ALA A 153 -0.15 -9.75 -14.80
C ALA A 153 -1.12 -10.83 -14.29
N ASN A 154 -1.03 -12.05 -14.81
CA ASN A 154 -1.89 -13.16 -14.44
C ASN A 154 -1.34 -13.92 -13.24
N PHE A 155 -2.25 -14.36 -12.36
CA PHE A 155 -1.95 -15.23 -11.24
C PHE A 155 -3.10 -16.20 -10.98
N SER A 156 -2.76 -17.37 -10.43
CA SER A 156 -3.76 -18.35 -9.99
C SER A 156 -4.48 -17.87 -8.74
N VAL A 157 -5.80 -18.02 -8.73
CA VAL A 157 -6.69 -17.64 -7.63
C VAL A 157 -7.92 -18.53 -7.63
N GLN A 158 -8.71 -18.52 -6.58
CA GLN A 158 -10.04 -19.11 -6.59
C GLN A 158 -11.03 -18.10 -6.00
N VAL A 159 -11.93 -17.57 -6.83
CA VAL A 159 -12.93 -16.58 -6.40
C VAL A 159 -14.35 -17.12 -6.43
N GLY A 160 -15.19 -16.56 -5.56
CA GLY A 160 -16.62 -16.83 -5.49
C GLY A 160 -17.35 -16.47 -6.79
N PRO A 161 -18.50 -17.10 -7.09
CA PRO A 161 -19.29 -16.83 -8.30
C PRO A 161 -19.59 -15.36 -8.54
N GLU A 162 -19.75 -14.57 -7.48
CA GLU A 162 -20.05 -13.14 -7.52
C GLU A 162 -18.95 -12.29 -8.18
N TYR A 163 -17.69 -12.77 -8.19
CA TYR A 163 -16.55 -12.06 -8.77
C TYR A 163 -16.19 -12.51 -10.19
N ARG A 164 -16.67 -13.67 -10.63
CA ARG A 164 -16.25 -14.30 -11.91
C ARG A 164 -16.65 -13.44 -13.10
N GLY A 165 -15.72 -13.29 -14.06
CA GLY A 165 -15.93 -12.51 -15.29
C GLY A 165 -16.01 -10.99 -15.08
N LYS A 166 -15.64 -10.47 -13.90
CA LYS A 166 -15.76 -9.05 -13.56
C LYS A 166 -14.42 -8.41 -13.24
N GLY A 167 -14.38 -7.08 -13.32
CA GLY A 167 -13.23 -6.24 -12.99
C GLY A 167 -13.54 -5.27 -11.85
N TYR A 168 -12.54 -5.04 -11.00
CA TYR A 168 -12.66 -4.20 -9.82
C TYR A 168 -11.38 -3.38 -9.64
N ASN A 169 -11.53 -2.10 -9.33
CA ASN A 169 -10.45 -1.36 -8.67
C ASN A 169 -10.39 -1.79 -7.19
N LEU A 170 -9.23 -1.63 -6.56
CA LEU A 170 -9.03 -2.12 -5.20
C LEU A 170 -9.79 -1.29 -4.15
N SER A 171 -10.28 -0.10 -4.50
CA SER A 171 -11.08 0.74 -3.59
C SER A 171 -12.45 0.12 -3.28
N GLN A 172 -12.92 -0.82 -4.11
CA GLN A 172 -14.12 -1.60 -3.83
C GLN A 172 -13.90 -2.67 -2.75
N PHE A 173 -12.65 -3.00 -2.42
CA PHE A 173 -12.32 -4.04 -1.44
C PHE A 173 -11.75 -3.47 -0.14
N TYR A 174 -11.00 -2.37 -0.21
CA TYR A 174 -10.21 -1.87 0.91
C TYR A 174 -10.63 -0.47 1.33
N ARG A 175 -10.63 -0.27 2.65
CA ARG A 175 -11.02 1.00 3.27
C ARG A 175 -9.85 1.97 3.26
N ILE A 176 -10.21 3.25 3.15
CA ILE A 176 -9.32 4.39 3.38
C ILE A 176 -9.88 5.19 4.55
N TYR A 177 -8.99 5.56 5.47
CA TYR A 177 -9.27 6.40 6.63
C TYR A 177 -8.52 7.72 6.47
N ASP A 178 -8.88 8.70 7.27
CA ASP A 178 -8.08 9.90 7.52
C ASP A 178 -7.59 9.88 8.97
N TRP A 179 -6.30 10.17 9.17
CA TRP A 179 -5.69 10.07 10.49
C TRP A 179 -6.36 10.97 11.54
N VAL A 180 -6.76 12.18 11.16
CA VAL A 180 -7.37 13.14 12.08
C VAL A 180 -8.88 12.90 12.17
N ALA A 181 -9.58 12.86 11.05
CA ALA A 181 -11.05 12.76 11.02
C ALA A 181 -11.58 11.42 11.55
N ASN A 182 -10.77 10.35 11.51
CA ASN A 182 -11.16 9.05 12.07
C ASN A 182 -10.48 8.74 13.42
N ASP A 183 -9.88 9.75 14.07
CA ASP A 183 -9.22 9.61 15.38
C ASP A 183 -8.23 8.44 15.40
N GLY A 184 -7.28 8.46 14.46
CA GLY A 184 -6.31 7.39 14.27
C GLY A 184 -5.45 7.12 15.51
N TYR A 185 -5.24 8.13 16.37
CA TYR A 185 -4.51 7.95 17.63
C TYR A 185 -5.17 6.90 18.53
N ASN A 186 -6.50 6.89 18.62
CA ASN A 186 -7.23 5.92 19.43
C ASN A 186 -7.62 4.67 18.62
N ASN A 187 -7.93 4.85 17.33
CA ASN A 187 -8.60 3.82 16.54
C ASN A 187 -7.69 2.98 15.63
N PHE A 188 -6.43 3.39 15.40
CA PHE A 188 -5.57 2.71 14.40
C PHE A 188 -5.45 1.21 14.64
N SER A 189 -5.32 0.75 15.89
CA SER A 189 -5.25 -0.69 16.21
C SER A 189 -6.50 -1.47 15.81
N GLY A 190 -7.66 -0.83 15.79
CA GLY A 190 -8.94 -1.45 15.38
C GLY A 190 -9.11 -1.58 13.87
N TRP A 191 -8.26 -0.92 13.08
CA TRP A 191 -8.31 -1.00 11.61
C TRP A 191 -7.55 -2.21 11.05
N LEU A 192 -6.71 -2.84 11.88
CA LEU A 192 -5.95 -4.04 11.53
C LEU A 192 -6.78 -5.30 11.75
N LYS A 193 -6.41 -6.37 11.04
CA LYS A 193 -6.87 -7.73 11.31
C LYS A 193 -5.79 -8.48 12.07
#